data_AF-A0A812VQD2-F1
#
_entry.id   AF-A0A812VQD2-F1
#
_cell.length_a   1.000
_cell.length_b   1.000
_cell.length_c   1.000
_cell.angle_alpha   90.00
_cell.angle_beta   90.00
_cell.angle_gamma   90.00
#
_symmetry.space_group_name_H-M   'P 1'
#
loop_
_entity.id
_entity.type
_entity.pdbx_description
1 polymer ?
#
loop_
_entity_poly.entity_id
_entity_poly.type
_entity_poly.pdbx_seq_one_letter_code
_entity_poly.pdbx_strand_id
1 'polypeptide(L)'
;MVPPFYVKRLLRYPGMVIANRVDRVSILFIVLLDFDKYSQSMSPSKLFHFLNETFTNIDVICAQHGVTKIETVGEEYVCGVGVSPTDQDEDHVHGHSNCLARLLGVAFELQTMSA
;
A
#
# COMPACT_ATOMS: atom_id res chain seq x y z
N MET A 1 -4.10 4.84 7.28
CA MET A 1 -4.05 6.32 7.47
C MET A 1 -4.87 6.97 6.36
N VAL A 2 -5.55 8.09 6.62
CA VAL A 2 -6.34 8.78 5.58
C VAL A 2 -5.40 9.48 4.59
N PRO A 3 -5.54 9.31 3.27
CA PRO A 3 -4.67 9.96 2.29
C PRO A 3 -4.76 11.50 2.35
N PRO A 4 -3.64 12.24 2.28
CA PRO A 4 -3.61 13.70 2.46
C PRO A 4 -4.57 14.46 1.52
N PHE A 5 -4.71 13.98 0.27
CA PHE A 5 -5.55 14.60 -0.75
C PHE A 5 -7.07 14.52 -0.46
N TYR A 6 -7.50 13.70 0.51
CA TYR A 6 -8.89 13.67 0.98
C TYR A 6 -9.14 14.50 2.25
N VAL A 7 -8.11 14.82 3.04
CA VAL A 7 -8.24 15.44 4.37
C VAL A 7 -9.05 16.73 4.33
N LYS A 8 -8.73 17.65 3.42
CA LYS A 8 -9.44 18.94 3.31
C LYS A 8 -10.93 18.77 2.99
N ARG A 9 -11.28 17.78 2.17
CA ARG A 9 -12.68 17.54 1.79
C ARG A 9 -13.44 16.85 2.92
N LEU A 10 -12.81 15.90 3.62
CA LEU A 10 -13.39 15.25 4.80
C LEU A 10 -13.69 16.25 5.92
N LEU A 11 -12.78 17.19 6.16
CA LEU A 11 -12.99 18.25 7.16
C LEU A 11 -14.10 19.23 6.76
N ARG A 12 -14.29 19.48 5.46
CA ARG A 12 -15.33 20.40 4.96
C ARG A 12 -16.72 19.79 4.97
N TYR A 13 -16.82 18.47 4.80
CA TYR A 13 -18.09 17.74 4.71
C TYR A 13 -18.10 16.56 5.70
N PRO A 14 -18.12 16.83 7.02
CA PRO A 14 -18.06 15.78 8.02
C PRO A 14 -19.28 14.85 7.92
N GLY A 15 -19.04 13.54 8.07
CA GLY A 15 -20.08 12.51 7.99
C GLY A 15 -20.59 12.18 6.59
N MET A 16 -20.13 12.88 5.55
CA MET A 16 -20.48 12.57 4.16
C MET A 16 -19.51 11.54 3.57
N VAL A 17 -20.04 10.67 2.71
CA VAL A 17 -19.22 9.76 1.90
C VAL A 17 -18.54 10.55 0.78
N ILE A 18 -17.22 10.47 0.74
CA ILE A 18 -16.39 11.08 -0.30
C ILE A 18 -15.83 9.97 -1.18
N ALA A 19 -16.28 9.94 -2.43
CA ALA A 19 -15.81 8.98 -3.42
C ALA A 19 -15.34 9.71 -4.68
N ASN A 20 -14.22 9.24 -5.22
CA ASN A 20 -13.72 9.65 -6.54
C ASN A 20 -13.61 8.42 -7.40
N ARG A 21 -14.14 8.52 -8.62
CA ARG A 21 -13.87 7.54 -9.65
C ARG A 21 -12.41 7.69 -10.08
N VAL A 22 -11.74 6.57 -10.22
CA VAL A 22 -10.38 6.46 -10.77
C VAL A 22 -10.48 5.49 -11.94
N ASP A 23 -10.09 5.93 -13.14
CA ASP A 23 -10.31 5.13 -14.35
C ASP A 23 -9.30 4.00 -14.52
N ARG A 24 -8.09 4.15 -13.97
CA ARG A 24 -7.04 3.16 -14.07
C ARG A 24 -6.22 3.07 -12.80
N VAL A 25 -6.12 1.84 -12.29
CA VAL A 25 -5.35 1.52 -11.08
C VAL A 25 -4.61 0.21 -11.28
N SER A 26 -3.51 0.05 -10.55
CA SER A 26 -2.88 -1.26 -10.35
C SER A 26 -2.64 -1.49 -8.87
N ILE A 27 -2.98 -2.69 -8.42
CA ILE A 27 -2.95 -3.09 -7.01
C ILE A 27 -1.98 -4.25 -6.86
N LEU A 28 -1.14 -4.19 -5.84
CA LEU A 28 -0.25 -5.26 -5.41
C LEU A 28 -0.74 -5.80 -4.06
N PHE A 29 -0.97 -7.10 -4.02
CA PHE A 29 -1.32 -7.86 -2.83
C PHE A 29 -0.08 -8.60 -2.34
N ILE A 30 0.27 -8.39 -1.07
CA ILE A 30 1.42 -9.00 -0.42
C ILE A 30 0.91 -9.76 0.80
N VAL A 31 1.22 -11.06 0.88
CA VAL A 31 0.75 -11.93 1.96
C VAL A 31 1.94 -12.60 2.63
N LEU A 32 1.97 -12.59 3.96
CA LEU A 32 2.95 -13.35 4.73
C LEU A 32 2.57 -14.83 4.72
N LEU A 33 3.40 -15.65 4.07
CA LEU A 33 3.21 -17.09 4.02
C LEU A 33 3.37 -17.73 5.41
N ASP A 34 2.62 -18.82 5.64
CA ASP A 34 2.65 -19.58 6.90
C ASP A 34 2.30 -18.76 8.16
N PHE A 35 1.64 -17.61 8.03
CA PHE A 35 1.30 -16.72 9.15
C PHE A 35 0.51 -17.43 10.26
N ASP A 36 -0.40 -18.35 9.93
CA ASP A 36 -1.13 -19.16 10.91
C ASP A 36 -0.21 -19.95 11.85
N LYS A 37 0.90 -20.49 11.33
CA LYS A 37 1.88 -21.23 12.14
C LYS A 37 2.68 -20.28 13.04
N TYR A 38 3.05 -19.12 12.51
CA TYR A 38 3.77 -18.10 13.27
C TYR A 38 2.90 -17.51 14.39
N SER A 39 1.64 -17.21 14.10
CA SER A 39 0.71 -16.64 15.07
C SER A 39 0.39 -17.58 16.23
N GLN A 40 0.35 -18.90 15.97
CA GLN A 40 0.14 -19.93 17.00
C GLN A 40 1.39 -20.19 17.86
N SER A 41 2.60 -19.95 17.35
CA SER A 41 3.86 -20.26 18.03
C SER A 41 4.51 -19.06 18.74
N MET A 42 4.10 -17.84 18.42
CA MET A 42 4.62 -16.61 19.03
C MET A 42 3.71 -16.06 20.11
N SER A 43 4.30 -15.39 21.11
CA SER A 43 3.49 -14.58 22.03
C SER A 43 2.90 -13.37 21.29
N PRO A 44 1.73 -12.84 21.71
CA PRO A 44 1.10 -11.70 21.05
C PRO A 44 2.03 -10.49 20.88
N SER A 45 2.86 -10.19 21.89
CA SER A 45 3.82 -9.09 21.81
C SER A 45 4.92 -9.31 20.76
N LYS A 46 5.42 -10.55 20.63
CA LYS A 46 6.44 -10.89 19.62
C LYS A 46 5.84 -10.84 18.22
N LEU A 47 4.65 -11.39 18.04
CA LEU A 47 3.93 -11.37 16.77
C LEU A 47 3.66 -9.93 16.32
N PHE A 48 3.18 -9.08 17.23
CA PHE A 48 2.90 -7.68 16.94
C PHE A 48 4.18 -6.92 16.55
N HIS A 49 5.29 -7.16 17.25
CA HIS A 49 6.56 -6.54 16.92
C HIS A 49 7.06 -6.95 15.53
N PHE A 50 6.99 -8.25 15.21
CA PHE A 50 7.32 -8.78 13.89
C PHE A 50 6.47 -8.14 12.79
N LEU A 51 5.14 -8.12 12.93
CA LEU A 51 4.24 -7.49 11.96
C LEU A 51 4.55 -6.01 11.78
N ASN A 52 4.78 -5.28 12.88
CA ASN A 52 5.10 -3.87 12.82
C ASN A 52 6.41 -3.62 12.07
N GLU A 53 7.46 -4.40 12.35
CA GLU A 53 8.75 -4.28 11.65
C GLU A 53 8.59 -4.61 10.16
N THR A 54 7.94 -5.73 9.82
CA THR A 54 7.70 -6.14 8.44
C THR A 54 6.92 -5.09 7.66
N PHE A 55 5.76 -4.65 8.16
CA PHE A 55 4.96 -3.65 7.47
C PHE A 55 5.63 -2.26 7.42
N THR A 56 6.44 -1.90 8.42
CA THR A 56 7.25 -0.68 8.37
C THR A 56 8.26 -0.74 7.23
N ASN A 57 8.92 -1.88 7.02
CA ASN A 57 9.86 -2.04 5.91
C ASN A 57 9.15 -1.96 4.55
N ILE A 58 7.97 -2.56 4.42
CA ILE A 58 7.14 -2.44 3.20
C ILE A 58 6.70 -0.98 2.99
N ASP A 59 6.32 -0.27 4.06
CA ASP A 59 5.97 1.17 3.99
C ASP A 59 7.13 2.00 3.44
N VAL A 60 8.37 1.74 3.89
CA VAL A 60 9.58 2.43 3.41
C VAL A 60 9.82 2.17 1.92
N ILE A 61 9.73 0.91 1.48
CA ILE A 61 9.90 0.55 0.07
C ILE A 61 8.81 1.22 -0.78
N CYS A 62 7.54 1.13 -0.36
CA CYS A 62 6.44 1.79 -1.06
C CYS A 62 6.69 3.29 -1.21
N ALA A 63 7.14 3.96 -0.13
CA ALA A 63 7.43 5.39 -0.15
C ALA A 63 8.57 5.74 -1.12
N GLN A 64 9.63 4.94 -1.19
CA GLN A 64 10.76 5.15 -2.11
C GLN A 64 10.34 5.06 -3.58
N HIS A 65 9.40 4.17 -3.91
CA HIS A 65 8.85 4.02 -5.26
C HIS A 65 7.61 4.90 -5.51
N GLY A 66 7.19 5.74 -4.57
CA GLY A 66 5.97 6.55 -4.69
C GLY A 66 4.68 5.73 -4.82
N VAL A 67 4.68 4.50 -4.31
CA VAL A 67 3.52 3.60 -4.28
C VAL A 67 2.68 3.89 -3.05
N THR A 68 1.36 3.98 -3.22
CA THR A 68 0.44 4.33 -2.13
C THR A 68 0.01 3.09 -1.37
N LYS A 69 0.24 3.07 -0.05
CA LYS A 69 -0.40 2.10 0.85
C LYS A 69 -1.91 2.31 0.86
N ILE A 70 -2.67 1.23 0.68
CA ILE A 70 -4.13 1.24 0.73
C ILE A 70 -4.57 0.81 2.12
N GLU A 71 -4.25 -0.43 2.50
CA GLU A 71 -4.63 -0.99 3.80
C GLU A 71 -3.78 -2.20 4.18
N THR A 72 -4.02 -2.68 5.39
CA THR A 72 -3.50 -3.95 5.91
C THR A 72 -4.67 -4.71 6.52
N VAL A 73 -4.81 -5.99 6.19
CA VAL A 73 -5.86 -6.86 6.72
C VAL A 73 -5.22 -8.16 7.19
N GLY A 74 -5.06 -8.31 8.51
CA GLY A 74 -4.34 -9.46 9.08
C GLY A 74 -2.87 -9.48 8.62
N GLU A 75 -2.51 -10.55 7.92
CA GLU A 75 -1.21 -10.83 7.33
C GLU A 75 -1.03 -10.28 5.90
N GLU A 76 -2.06 -9.64 5.36
CA GLU A 76 -2.07 -9.05 4.04
C GLU A 76 -1.75 -7.55 4.08
N TYR A 77 -0.90 -7.12 3.16
CA TYR A 77 -0.58 -5.72 2.90
C TYR A 77 -0.99 -5.38 1.46
N VAL A 78 -1.74 -4.28 1.31
CA VAL A 78 -2.26 -3.83 0.01
C VAL A 78 -1.71 -2.46 -0.32
N CYS A 79 -1.13 -2.34 -1.52
CA CYS A 79 -0.69 -1.06 -2.06
C CYS A 79 -0.98 -0.94 -3.55
N GLY A 80 -0.86 0.27 -4.10
CA GLY A 80 -1.15 0.49 -5.51
C GLY A 80 -0.71 1.84 -6.05
N VAL A 81 -0.90 1.97 -7.36
CA VAL A 81 -0.61 3.15 -8.18
C VAL A 81 -1.83 3.52 -9.03
N GLY A 82 -1.91 4.78 -9.45
CA GLY A 82 -3.09 5.34 -10.11
C GLY A 82 -4.13 5.88 -9.12
N VAL A 83 -3.93 5.64 -7.82
CA VAL A 83 -4.90 5.97 -6.76
C VAL A 83 -4.77 7.41 -6.24
N SER A 84 -3.61 8.04 -6.45
CA SER A 84 -3.36 9.42 -6.06
C SER A 84 -3.61 10.39 -7.23
N PRO A 85 -3.98 11.65 -6.97
CA PRO A 85 -4.12 12.65 -8.05
C PRO A 85 -2.85 12.80 -8.89
N THR A 86 -1.67 12.71 -8.26
CA THR A 86 -0.38 12.76 -8.95
C THR A 86 -0.17 11.59 -9.90
N ASP A 87 -0.61 10.38 -9.53
CA ASP A 87 -0.54 9.22 -10.44
C ASP A 87 -1.53 9.38 -11.61
N GLN A 88 -2.70 9.97 -11.37
CA GLN A 88 -3.70 10.21 -12.41
C GLN A 88 -3.19 11.23 -13.44
N ASP A 89 -2.55 12.31 -12.97
CA ASP A 89 -1.87 13.28 -13.83
C ASP A 89 -0.75 12.60 -14.64
N GLU A 90 0.02 11.69 -14.03
CA GLU A 90 1.06 10.93 -14.73
C GLU A 90 0.47 9.98 -15.80
N ASP A 91 -0.58 9.21 -15.47
CA ASP A 91 -1.27 8.32 -16.43
C ASP A 91 -1.88 9.10 -17.59
N HIS A 92 -2.44 10.28 -17.34
CA HIS A 92 -2.99 11.13 -18.40
C HIS A 92 -1.92 11.62 -19.39
N VAL A 93 -0.70 11.93 -18.92
CA VAL A 93 0.36 12.51 -19.75
C VAL A 93 1.25 11.44 -20.40
N HIS A 94 1.63 10.42 -19.64
CA HIS A 94 2.63 9.43 -20.05
C HIS A 94 2.06 8.01 -20.18
N GLY A 95 0.79 7.81 -19.84
CA GLY A 95 0.18 6.49 -19.74
C GLY A 95 0.59 5.73 -18.47
N HIS A 96 -0.10 4.62 -18.23
CA HIS A 96 0.00 3.88 -16.95
C HIS A 96 1.30 3.12 -16.77
N SER A 97 2.12 3.00 -17.82
CA SER A 97 3.33 2.19 -17.78
C SER A 97 4.32 2.67 -16.73
N ASN A 98 4.44 3.99 -16.51
CA ASN A 98 5.37 4.53 -15.52
C ASN A 98 4.89 4.24 -14.09
N CYS A 99 3.60 4.45 -13.83
CA CYS A 99 2.96 4.06 -12.58
C CYS A 99 3.16 2.56 -12.31
N LEU A 100 2.87 1.72 -13.31
CA LEU A 100 3.02 0.27 -13.21
C LEU A 100 4.48 -0.15 -12.95
N ALA A 101 5.45 0.50 -13.59
CA ALA A 101 6.87 0.22 -13.38
C ALA A 101 7.29 0.46 -11.92
N ARG A 102 6.75 1.50 -11.26
CA ARG A 102 6.99 1.76 -9.83
C ARG A 102 6.41 0.65 -8.95
N LEU A 103 5.21 0.17 -9.26
CA LEU A 103 4.59 -0.95 -8.53
C LEU A 103 5.39 -2.25 -8.70
N LEU A 104 5.91 -2.52 -9.91
CA LEU A 104 6.79 -3.66 -10.15
C LEU A 104 8.13 -3.52 -9.43
N GLY A 105 8.67 -2.30 -9.33
CA GLY A 105 9.86 -2.00 -8.54
C GLY A 105 9.73 -2.45 -7.08
N VAL A 106 8.60 -2.12 -6.45
CA VAL A 106 8.26 -2.61 -5.09
C VAL A 106 8.24 -4.15 -5.05
N ALA A 107 7.57 -4.80 -6.01
CA ALA A 107 7.47 -6.26 -6.03
C ALA A 107 8.84 -6.93 -6.14
N PHE A 108 9.75 -6.41 -6.98
CA PHE A 108 11.10 -6.95 -7.12
C PHE A 108 11.93 -6.75 -5.85
N GLU A 109 11.85 -5.57 -5.22
CA GLU A 109 12.61 -5.28 -4.01
C GLU A 109 12.17 -6.16 -2.83
N LEU A 110 10.85 -6.39 -2.68
CA LEU A 110 10.32 -7.30 -1.67
C LEU A 110 10.75 -8.75 -1.86
N GLN A 111 10.92 -9.20 -3.11
CA GLN A 111 11.47 -10.53 -3.39
C GLN A 111 12.91 -10.65 -2.92
N THR A 112 13.71 -9.58 -3.03
CA THR A 112 15.11 -9.60 -2.56
C THR A 112 15.25 -9.56 -1.04
N MET A 113 14.25 -9.05 -0.31
CA MET A 113 14.21 -9.14 1.16
C MET A 113 13.86 -10.54 1.69
N SER A 114 13.21 -11.36 0.86
CA SER A 114 12.77 -12.70 1.23
C SER A 114 13.82 -13.79 0.97
N ALA A 115 15.00 -13.41 0.45
CA ALA A 115 16.16 -14.26 0.16
C ALA A 115 17.26 -14.05 1.20
#